data_AF-A0A355IRE1-F1
#
_entry.id   AF-A0A355IRE1-F1
#
_cell.length_a   1.000
_cell.length_b   1.000
_cell.length_c   1.000
_cell.angle_alpha   90.00
_cell.angle_beta   90.00
_cell.angle_gamma   90.00
#
_symmetry.space_group_name_H-M   'P 1'
#
loop_
_entity.id
_entity.type
_entity.pdbx_description
1 polymer ?
#
loop_
_entity_poly.entity_id
_entity_poly.type
_entity_poly.pdbx_seq_one_letter_code
_entity_poly.pdbx_strand_id
1 'polypeptide(L)' 'MLGQNVQADHVHMVCSIPPKISVSDFMGLLKGKLAMRIFQSFHRIEQPCQ' A
#
# COMPACT_ATOMS: atom_id res chain seq x y z
N MET A 1 -2.60 14.06 1.64
CA MET A 1 -2.30 12.93 2.54
C MET A 1 -1.91 13.55 3.88
N LEU A 2 -2.62 13.24 4.97
CA LEU A 2 -2.43 13.99 6.23
C LEU A 2 -1.22 13.47 7.04
N GLY A 3 -0.86 12.19 6.89
CA GLY A 3 0.36 11.65 7.49
C GLY A 3 0.45 10.14 7.37
N GLN A 4 1.66 9.59 7.45
CA GLN A 4 1.92 8.15 7.49
C GLN A 4 3.06 7.83 8.46
N ASN A 5 2.90 6.74 9.21
CA ASN A 5 3.95 6.12 10.00
C ASN A 5 4.15 4.68 9.52
N VAL A 6 5.36 4.34 9.11
CA VAL A 6 5.71 3.03 8.55
C VAL A 6 6.64 2.32 9.54
N GLN A 7 6.17 1.21 10.09
CA GLN A 7 6.96 0.30 10.91
C GLN A 7 7.20 -1.00 10.14
N ALA A 8 8.13 -1.83 10.63
CA ALA A 8 8.52 -3.05 9.92
C ALA A 8 7.37 -4.08 9.79
N ASP A 9 6.44 -4.13 10.74
CA ASP A 9 5.29 -5.05 10.70
C ASP A 9 3.98 -4.39 10.25
N HIS A 10 3.83 -3.07 10.44
CA HIS A 10 2.58 -2.38 10.17
C HIS A 10 2.75 -0.93 9.71
N VAL A 11 1.75 -0.42 8.98
CA VAL A 11 1.71 0.96 8.49
C VAL A 11 0.45 1.65 9.00
N HIS A 12 0.62 2.78 9.69
CA HIS A 12 -0.47 3.70 10.04
C HIS A 12 -0.56 4.80 8.99
N MET A 13 -1.76 5.08 8.49
CA MET A 13 -1.97 6.12 7.47
C MET A 13 -3.21 6.94 7.80
N VAL A 14 -3.05 8.26 7.81
CA VAL A 14 -4.13 9.23 7.98
C VAL A 14 -4.44 9.84 6.62
N CYS A 15 -5.61 9.51 6.08
CA CYS A 15 -6.06 9.97 4.78
C CYS A 15 -7.53 10.41 4.84
N SER A 16 -7.85 11.43 4.04
CA SER A 16 -9.22 11.90 3.86
C SER A 16 -9.83 11.15 2.69
N ILE A 17 -10.81 10.29 2.97
CA ILE A 17 -11.53 9.51 1.94
C ILE A 17 -12.86 10.22 1.65
N PRO A 18 -13.20 10.47 0.37
CA PRO A 18 -14.51 11.03 0.03
C PRO A 18 -15.63 10.09 0.50
N PRO A 19 -16.72 10.59 1.09
CA PRO A 19 -17.79 9.74 1.65
C PRO A 19 -18.53 8.92 0.58
N LYS A 20 -18.35 9.22 -0.70
CA LYS A 20 -18.93 8.49 -1.84
C LYS A 20 -18.18 7.20 -2.19
N ILE A 21 -17.01 6.98 -1.63
CA ILE A 21 -16.14 5.83 -1.93
C ILE A 21 -16.04 4.99 -0.66
N SER A 22 -16.21 3.68 -0.78
CA SER A 22 -16.04 2.80 0.37
C SER A 22 -14.57 2.74 0.79
N VAL A 23 -14.33 2.57 2.09
CA VAL A 23 -12.97 2.41 2.63
C VAL A 23 -12.28 1.19 2.01
N SER A 24 -13.03 0.11 1.78
CA SER A 24 -12.53 -1.11 1.14
C SER A 24 -12.07 -0.87 -0.30
N ASP A 25 -12.84 -0.13 -1.11
CA ASP A 25 -12.46 0.16 -2.51
C ASP A 25 -11.22 1.05 -2.56
N PHE A 26 -11.17 2.07 -1.69
CA PHE A 26 -10.02 2.94 -1.57
C PHE A 26 -8.77 2.14 -1.17
N MET A 27 -8.88 1.28 -0.16
CA MET A 27 -7.78 0.43 0.31
C MET A 27 -7.37 -0.63 -0.73
N GLY A 28 -8.31 -1.20 -1.47
CA GLY A 28 -8.05 -2.18 -2.53
C GLY A 28 -7.20 -1.57 -3.64
N LEU A 29 -7.58 -0.37 -4.11
CA LEU A 29 -6.81 0.35 -5.11
C LEU A 29 -5.43 0.78 -4.59
N LEU A 30 -5.38 1.30 -3.36
CA LEU A 30 -4.16 1.79 -2.73
C LEU A 30 -3.14 0.66 -2.54
N LYS A 31 -3.56 -0.45 -1.95
CA LYS A 31 -2.72 -1.63 -1.73
C LYS A 31 -2.31 -2.28 -3.06
N GLY A 32 -3.23 -2.40 -4.03
CA GLY A 32 -2.92 -2.97 -5.34
C GLY A 32 -1.86 -2.18 -6.11
N LYS A 33 -2.02 -0.85 -6.20
CA LYS A 33 -1.03 0.02 -6.84
C LYS A 33 0.31 0.00 -6.12
N LEU A 34 0.29 0.00 -4.79
CA LEU A 34 1.52 -0.04 -4.00
C LEU A 34 2.24 -1.38 -4.17
N ALA A 35 1.52 -2.50 -4.12
CA ALA A 35 2.08 -3.84 -4.34
C ALA A 35 2.72 -3.95 -5.72
N MET A 36 2.06 -3.47 -6.78
CA MET A 36 2.62 -3.48 -8.14
C MET A 36 3.89 -2.64 -8.24
N ARG A 37 3.93 -1.46 -7.61
CA ARG A 37 5.13 -0.61 -7.58
C ARG A 37 6.28 -1.23 -6.80
N ILE A 38 6.00 -1.83 -5.64
CA ILE A 38 7.00 -2.52 -4.82
C ILE A 38 7.57 -3.69 -5.62
N PHE A 39 6.70 -4.48 -6.22
CA PHE A 39 7.09 -5.62 -7.05
C PHE A 39 7.99 -5.21 -8.23
N GLN A 40 7.62 -4.16 -8.96
CA GLN A 40 8.45 -3.62 -10.05
C GLN A 40 9.78 -3.02 -9.57
N SER A 41 9.80 -2.40 -8.39
CA SER A 41 10.99 -1.72 -7.86
C SER A 41 11.96 -2.69 -7.19
N PHE A 42 11.44 -3.81 -6.66
CA PHE A 42 12.19 -4.79 -5.91
C PHE A 42 12.02 -6.18 -6.55
N HIS A 43 12.69 -6.40 -7.68
CA HIS A 43 12.78 -7.70 -8.38
C HIS A 43 13.33 -8.85 -7.50
N ARG A 44 13.88 -8.55 -6.32
CA ARG A 44 14.42 -9.55 -5.37
C ARG A 44 13.34 -10.29 -4.58
N ILE A 45 12.17 -9.68 -4.38
CA ILE A 45 11.06 -10.30 -3.61
C ILE A 45 10.42 -11.46 -4.41
N GLU A 46 10.67 -11.49 -5.71
CA GLU A 46 10.21 -12.50 -6.67
C GLU A 46 11.12 -13.72 -6.82
N GLN A 47 12.32 -13.72 -6.22
CA GLN A 47 13.21 -14.87 -6.36
C GLN A 47 13.00 -15.84 -5.20
N PRO A 48 12.28 -16.98 -5.38
CA PRO A 48 12.23 -18.05 -4.40
C PRO A 48 13.56 -18.81 -4.25
N CYS A 49 14.68 -18.29 -4.77
CA CYS A 49 16.00 -18.89 -4.66
C CYS A 49 17.12 -17.86 -4.83
N GLN A 50 17.55 -17.27 -3.71
CA GLN A 50 18.97 -17.07 -3.38
C GLN A 50 19.19 -17.52 -1.95
#